data_AF-A0AAW1LX96-F1
#
_entry.id   AF-A0AAW1LX96-F1
#
_cell.length_a   1.000
_cell.length_b   1.000
_cell.length_c   1.000
_cell.angle_alpha   90.00
_cell.angle_beta   90.00
_cell.angle_gamma   90.00
#
_symmetry.space_group_name_H-M   'P 1'
#
loop_
_entity.id
_entity.type
_entity.pdbx_description
1 polymer ?
#
loop_
_entity_poly.entity_id
_entity_poly.type
_entity_poly.pdbx_seq_one_letter_code
_entity_poly.pdbx_strand_id
1 'polypeptide(L)'
;MVNNPGKVITDRNIGHIFGEAYLKAATLEIAINGFQRTGIEPYNPDIFSDLDFAPDCVSERPLSAGRTETKDADWNSSDDEPLINLQTPPTNTEILTYGDGPTNATPGPSCCGNDTTHFRSP
;
A
#
# COMPACT_ATOMS: atom_id res chain seq x y z
N MET A 1 18.85 -2.87 -25.57
CA MET A 1 19.49 -2.36 -24.34
C MET A 1 20.87 -3.01 -24.24
N VAL A 2 21.92 -2.35 -24.75
CA VAL A 2 23.27 -2.93 -24.81
C VAL A 2 24.32 -1.84 -24.64
N ASN A 3 24.32 -1.16 -23.49
CA ASN A 3 25.36 -0.19 -23.17
C ASN A 3 26.06 -0.62 -21.87
N ASN A 4 27.34 -1.01 -21.97
CA ASN A 4 28.26 -1.38 -20.88
C ASN A 4 28.14 -2.80 -20.26
N PRO A 5 28.21 -3.90 -21.05
CA PRO A 5 28.31 -5.24 -20.47
C PRO A 5 29.61 -5.40 -19.65
N GLY A 6 29.51 -5.97 -18.44
CA GLY A 6 30.67 -6.29 -17.58
C GLY A 6 31.30 -5.09 -16.85
N LYS A 7 30.74 -3.88 -16.95
CA LYS A 7 31.25 -2.71 -16.23
C LYS A 7 30.67 -2.64 -14.82
N VAL A 8 31.53 -2.61 -13.81
CA VAL A 8 31.13 -2.43 -12.41
C VAL A 8 30.59 -1.02 -12.19
N ILE A 9 29.41 -0.91 -11.59
CA ILE A 9 28.80 0.36 -11.17
C ILE A 9 29.35 0.72 -9.79
N THR A 10 29.95 1.89 -9.67
CA THR A 10 30.38 2.46 -8.39
C THR A 10 29.31 3.40 -7.83
N ASP A 11 29.39 3.71 -6.54
CA ASP A 11 28.57 4.73 -5.86
C ASP A 11 28.46 6.06 -6.62
N ARG A 12 29.57 6.55 -7.19
CA ARG A 12 29.62 7.77 -8.01
C ARG A 12 28.79 7.68 -9.30
N ASN A 13 28.66 6.48 -9.86
CA ASN A 13 27.92 6.27 -11.11
C ASN A 13 26.40 6.27 -10.89
N ILE A 14 25.95 5.94 -9.67
CA ILE A 14 24.52 5.79 -9.33
C ILE A 14 23.77 7.09 -9.58
N GLY A 15 24.31 8.23 -9.13
CA GLY A 15 23.64 9.53 -9.27
C GLY A 15 23.36 9.90 -10.74
N HIS A 16 24.33 9.63 -11.63
CA HIS A 16 24.17 9.91 -13.06
C HIS A 16 23.11 9.00 -13.71
N ILE A 17 23.19 7.69 -13.47
CA ILE A 17 22.24 6.71 -14.02
C ILE A 17 20.83 6.99 -13.51
N PHE A 18 20.70 7.23 -12.20
CA PHE A 18 19.43 7.52 -11.58
C PHE A 18 18.85 8.84 -12.07
N GLY A 19 19.66 9.89 -12.19
CA GLY A 19 19.21 11.18 -12.73
C GLY A 19 18.61 11.05 -14.12
N GLU A 20 19.30 10.36 -15.04
CA GLU A 20 18.78 10.12 -16.39
C GLU A 20 17.51 9.28 -16.41
N ALA A 21 17.44 8.24 -15.56
CA ALA A 21 16.26 7.39 -15.45
C ALA A 21 15.07 8.16 -14.85
N TYR A 22 15.32 8.96 -13.80
CA TYR A 22 14.30 9.74 -13.11
C TYR A 22 13.70 10.78 -14.05
N LEU A 23 14.50 11.52 -14.82
CA LEU A 23 13.98 12.49 -15.78
C LEU A 23 13.10 11.86 -16.86
N LYS A 24 13.32 10.59 -17.19
CA LYS A 24 12.48 9.83 -18.13
C LYS A 24 11.21 9.28 -17.49
N ALA A 25 11.26 8.91 -16.22
CA ALA A 25 10.16 8.27 -15.51
C ALA A 25 9.22 9.25 -14.79
N ALA A 26 9.75 10.35 -14.27
CA ALA A 26 9.01 11.36 -13.50
C ALA A 26 8.42 12.44 -14.41
N THR A 27 7.67 12.03 -15.43
CA THR A 27 6.97 12.96 -16.32
C THR A 27 5.56 13.23 -15.82
N LEU A 28 5.06 14.44 -16.07
CA LEU A 28 3.67 14.80 -15.74
C LEU A 28 2.66 13.89 -16.45
N GLU A 29 2.98 13.45 -17.66
CA GLU A 29 2.12 12.53 -18.41
C GLU A 29 1.90 11.20 -17.67
N ILE A 30 2.94 10.64 -17.06
CA ILE A 30 2.83 9.41 -16.25
C ILE A 30 1.96 9.68 -15.01
N ALA A 31 2.09 10.84 -14.37
CA ALA A 31 1.27 11.21 -13.23
C ALA A 31 -0.22 11.41 -13.62
N ILE A 32 -0.49 12.14 -14.70
CA ILE A 32 -1.85 12.38 -15.22
C ILE A 32 -2.51 11.05 -15.60
N ASN A 33 -1.80 10.21 -16.35
CA ASN A 33 -2.30 8.89 -16.72
C ASN A 33 -2.54 8.02 -15.47
N GLY A 34 -1.67 8.11 -14.47
CA GLY A 34 -1.87 7.44 -13.17
C GLY A 34 -3.19 7.85 -12.52
N PHE A 35 -3.44 9.15 -12.36
CA PHE A 35 -4.66 9.66 -11.73
C PHE A 35 -5.93 9.33 -12.51
N GLN A 36 -5.87 9.38 -13.84
CA GLN A 36 -6.98 8.98 -14.70
C GLN A 36 -7.30 7.49 -14.57
N ARG A 37 -6.27 6.64 -14.47
CA ARG A 37 -6.44 5.18 -14.34
C ARG A 37 -6.95 4.76 -12.98
N THR A 38 -6.66 5.52 -11.92
CA THR A 38 -7.15 5.25 -10.56
C THR A 38 -8.45 5.98 -10.24
N GLY A 39 -9.04 6.70 -11.19
CA GLY A 39 -10.28 7.45 -10.97
C GLY A 39 -10.14 8.53 -9.90
N ILE A 40 -8.92 9.03 -9.67
CA ILE A 40 -8.68 10.18 -8.78
C ILE A 40 -9.09 11.46 -9.51
N GLU A 41 -8.67 11.58 -10.78
CA GLU A 41 -9.04 12.70 -11.65
C GLU A 41 -9.25 12.20 -13.09
N PRO A 42 -10.49 12.24 -13.63
CA PRO A 42 -11.73 12.64 -12.96
C PRO A 42 -12.15 11.64 -11.88
N TYR A 43 -12.83 12.12 -10.85
CA TYR A 43 -13.27 11.30 -9.72
C TYR A 43 -14.25 10.20 -10.15
N ASN A 44 -13.89 8.94 -9.91
CA ASN A 44 -14.72 7.77 -10.15
C ASN A 44 -14.51 6.71 -9.04
N PRO A 45 -15.44 6.59 -8.08
CA PRO A 45 -15.32 5.66 -6.96
C PRO A 45 -15.55 4.19 -7.36
N ASP A 46 -16.22 3.93 -8.48
CA ASP A 46 -16.59 2.58 -8.91
C ASP A 46 -15.46 1.87 -9.69
N ILE A 47 -14.25 2.44 -9.67
CA ILE A 47 -13.10 1.91 -10.42
C ILE A 47 -12.42 0.73 -9.71
N PHE A 48 -12.55 0.65 -8.39
CA PHE A 48 -12.07 -0.47 -7.58
C PHE A 48 -13.27 -1.27 -7.08
N SER A 49 -13.20 -2.59 -7.21
CA SER A 49 -14.18 -3.51 -6.65
C SER A 49 -13.83 -3.88 -5.21
N ASP A 50 -14.80 -4.38 -4.45
CA ASP A 50 -14.55 -4.87 -3.08
C ASP A 50 -13.45 -5.94 -3.01
N LEU A 51 -13.25 -6.70 -4.10
CA LEU A 51 -12.21 -7.73 -4.21
C LEU A 51 -10.80 -7.13 -4.29
N ASP A 52 -10.64 -5.91 -4.83
CA ASP A 52 -9.35 -5.23 -4.90
C ASP A 52 -8.84 -4.78 -3.52
N PHE A 53 -9.74 -4.69 -2.54
CA PHE A 53 -9.45 -4.39 -1.14
C PHE A 53 -9.41 -5.64 -0.25
N ALA A 54 -9.69 -6.82 -0.79
CA ALA A 54 -9.70 -8.05 -0.02
C ALA A 54 -8.27 -8.44 0.42
N PRO A 55 -8.10 -8.93 1.66
CA PRO A 55 -6.79 -9.39 2.12
C PRO A 55 -6.34 -10.62 1.33
N ASP A 56 -5.04 -10.70 1.04
CA ASP A 56 -4.43 -11.90 0.48
C ASP A 56 -4.13 -12.91 1.60
N CYS A 57 -4.14 -14.20 1.27
CA CYS A 57 -3.92 -15.33 2.18
C CYS A 57 -2.60 -15.25 2.96
N VAL A 58 -1.60 -14.54 2.44
CA VAL A 58 -0.29 -14.33 3.10
C VAL A 58 -0.37 -13.26 4.21
N SER A 59 -1.34 -12.34 4.11
CA SER A 59 -1.60 -11.28 5.09
C SER A 59 -2.42 -11.77 6.28
N GLU A 60 -3.09 -12.93 6.14
CA GLU A 60 -3.81 -13.63 7.22
C GLU A 60 -2.82 -14.27 8.21
N ARG A 61 -2.06 -13.43 8.93
CA ARG A 61 -1.27 -13.90 10.06
C ARG A 61 -2.24 -14.25 11.18
N PRO A 62 -2.23 -15.50 11.69
CA PRO A 62 -3.04 -15.82 12.85
C PRO A 62 -2.62 -14.89 13.98
N LEU A 63 -3.58 -14.19 14.57
CA LEU A 63 -3.37 -13.50 15.83
C LEU A 63 -2.92 -14.57 16.82
N SER A 64 -1.63 -14.61 17.14
CA SER A 64 -1.12 -15.53 18.15
C SER A 64 -1.77 -15.15 19.47
N ALA A 65 -2.82 -15.87 19.87
CA ALA A 65 -3.39 -15.84 21.20
C ALA A 65 -2.34 -16.41 22.16
N GLY A 66 -1.35 -15.59 22.50
CA GLY A 66 -0.14 -16.06 23.18
C GLY A 66 0.93 -15.02 23.40
N ARG A 67 0.62 -13.72 23.33
CA ARG A 67 1.46 -12.72 23.99
C ARG A 67 1.00 -12.63 25.43
N THR A 68 1.44 -13.57 26.26
CA THR A 68 1.52 -13.33 27.70
C THR A 68 2.32 -12.05 27.88
N GLU A 69 1.76 -11.13 28.65
CA GLU A 69 2.41 -9.93 29.13
C GLU A 69 3.73 -10.30 29.81
N THR A 70 4.83 -10.32 29.07
CA THR A 70 6.11 -9.97 29.66
C THR A 70 6.10 -8.45 29.71
N LYS A 71 5.67 -7.94 30.87
CA LYS A 71 6.30 -6.78 31.49
C LYS A 71 7.83 -6.90 31.28
N ASP A 72 8.52 -5.76 31.22
CA ASP A 72 9.97 -5.64 31.20
C ASP A 72 10.59 -5.37 29.81
N ALA A 73 10.20 -4.25 29.19
CA ALA A 73 11.16 -3.44 28.42
C ALA A 73 10.92 -1.98 28.78
N ASP A 74 11.60 -1.56 29.85
CA ASP A 74 11.76 -0.19 30.30
C ASP A 74 12.45 0.62 29.19
N TRP A 75 11.67 1.39 28.43
CA TRP A 75 12.16 2.51 27.62
C TRP A 75 11.79 3.80 28.33
N ASN A 76 12.46 4.09 29.44
CA ASN A 76 12.42 5.42 30.03
C ASN A 76 13.36 6.35 29.26
N SER A 77 12.94 6.78 28.07
CA SER A 77 13.50 7.97 27.42
C SER A 77 12.59 9.14 27.77
N SER A 78 12.78 9.69 28.96
CA SER A 78 12.24 11.01 29.31
C SER A 78 12.91 12.03 28.41
N ASP A 79 12.29 12.36 27.27
CA ASP A 79 12.38 13.62 26.54
C ASP A 79 11.44 13.55 25.32
N ASP A 80 10.13 13.46 25.57
CA ASP A 80 9.09 13.79 24.59
C ASP A 80 8.36 15.06 25.08
N GLU A 81 8.83 16.21 24.61
CA GLU A 81 8.08 17.48 24.70
C GLU A 81 7.04 17.52 23.56
N PRO A 82 5.73 17.69 23.84
CA PRO A 82 4.73 17.78 22.79
C PRO A 82 4.71 19.18 22.17
N LEU A 83 5.20 19.31 20.93
CA LEU A 83 4.91 20.49 20.10
C LEU A 83 3.45 20.47 19.62
N ILE A 84 2.53 20.83 20.52
CA ILE A 84 1.15 21.16 20.16
C ILE A 84 1.08 22.66 19.87
N ASN A 85 0.85 23.02 18.60
CA ASN A 85 -0.07 24.08 18.12
C ASN A 85 0.33 24.59 16.72
N LEU A 86 -0.13 23.90 15.66
CA LEU A 86 -0.49 24.57 14.41
C LEU A 86 -2.01 24.74 14.43
N GLN A 87 -2.46 25.98 14.55
CA GLN A 87 -3.87 26.38 14.45
C GLN A 87 -4.49 25.82 13.15
N THR A 88 -5.32 24.79 13.26
CA THR A 88 -6.19 24.36 12.15
C THR A 88 -7.31 25.40 11.97
N PRO A 89 -7.60 25.88 10.75
CA PRO A 89 -8.80 26.68 10.50
C PRO A 89 -10.07 25.86 10.82
N PRO A 90 -11.17 26.50 11.24
CA PRO A 90 -12.31 25.82 11.83
C PRO A 90 -13.02 24.88 10.86
N THR A 91 -13.29 23.70 11.39
CA THR A 91 -14.05 22.58 10.85
C THR A 91 -15.51 22.94 10.56
N ASN A 92 -15.96 22.73 9.32
CA ASN A 92 -17.37 22.48 9.01
C ASN A 92 -17.49 20.99 8.61
N THR A 93 -17.73 20.13 9.60
CA THR A 93 -18.05 18.72 9.37
C THR A 93 -19.57 18.58 9.25
N GLU A 94 -20.07 18.39 8.03
CA GLU A 94 -21.24 17.52 7.86
C GLU A 94 -20.72 16.08 7.94
N ILE A 95 -20.95 15.43 9.07
CA ILE A 95 -20.69 13.99 9.23
C ILE A 95 -21.84 13.28 8.50
N LEU A 96 -21.59 12.73 7.31
CA LEU A 96 -22.47 11.72 6.74
C LEU A 96 -22.33 10.45 7.59
N THR A 97 -23.31 10.24 8.47
CA THR A 97 -23.48 9.03 9.26
C THR A 97 -23.84 7.87 8.35
N TYR A 98 -22.84 7.10 7.92
CA TYR A 98 -23.09 5.74 7.43
C TYR A 98 -23.29 4.84 8.65
N GLY A 99 -24.52 4.32 8.79
CA GLY A 99 -24.90 3.48 9.92
C GLY A 99 -24.16 2.14 9.92
N ASP A 100 -23.79 1.69 11.12
CA ASP A 100 -23.32 0.33 11.38
C ASP A 100 -24.39 -0.68 10.93
N GLY A 101 -24.16 -1.28 9.76
CA GLY A 101 -24.86 -2.49 9.34
C GLY A 101 -24.31 -3.71 10.08
N PRO A 102 -25.13 -4.72 10.41
CA PRO A 102 -24.66 -5.89 11.13
C PRO A 102 -23.60 -6.63 10.30
N THR A 103 -22.40 -6.75 10.88
CA THR A 103 -21.27 -7.52 10.35
C THR A 103 -21.60 -9.01 10.37
N ASN A 104 -22.34 -9.49 9.38
CA ASN A 104 -22.36 -10.90 9.07
C ASN A 104 -21.29 -11.16 8.02
N ALA A 105 -20.08 -11.46 8.50
CA ALA A 105 -18.97 -11.92 7.68
C ALA A 105 -19.40 -13.23 6.99
N THR A 106 -19.96 -13.09 5.79
CA THR A 106 -20.14 -14.23 4.90
C THR A 106 -18.76 -14.61 4.40
N PRO A 107 -18.31 -15.87 4.53
CA PRO A 107 -17.01 -16.27 4.02
C PRO A 107 -16.95 -15.95 2.52
N GLY A 108 -16.06 -15.03 2.15
CA GLY A 108 -15.78 -14.73 0.75
C GLY A 108 -15.29 -15.99 0.02
N PRO A 109 -15.45 -16.06 -1.30
CA PRO A 109 -14.93 -17.18 -2.08
C PRO A 109 -13.45 -17.37 -1.78
N SER A 110 -13.06 -18.57 -1.36
CA SER A 110 -11.67 -18.90 -1.08
C SER A 110 -10.85 -18.73 -2.36
N CYS A 111 -9.98 -17.72 -2.39
CA CYS A 111 -8.99 -17.52 -3.44
C CYS A 111 -7.97 -18.68 -3.51
N CYS A 112 -7.92 -19.54 -2.49
CA CYS A 112 -7.20 -20.82 -2.51
C CYS A 112 -7.99 -21.90 -3.28
N GLY A 113 -8.23 -21.67 -4.57
CA GLY A 113 -8.64 -22.70 -5.50
C GLY A 113 -7.46 -23.64 -5.75
N ASN A 114 -7.65 -24.91 -5.46
CA ASN A 114 -6.77 -26.01 -5.82
C ASN A 114 -6.66 -26.13 -7.36
N ASP A 115 -5.67 -25.49 -7.94
CA ASP A 115 -5.35 -25.59 -9.37
C ASP A 115 -4.70 -26.95 -9.67
N THR A 116 -5.49 -28.02 -9.56
CA THR A 116 -5.17 -29.33 -10.16
C THR A 116 -5.62 -29.28 -11.62
N THR A 117 -4.95 -28.46 -12.42
CA THR A 117 -5.08 -28.55 -13.88
C THR A 117 -4.21 -29.72 -14.34
N HIS A 118 -4.89 -30.81 -14.68
CA HIS A 118 -4.35 -31.95 -15.39
C HIS A 118 -3.54 -31.49 -16.62
N PHE A 119 -2.25 -31.86 -16.65
CA PHE A 119 -1.50 -31.98 -17.89
C PHE A 119 -2.31 -32.85 -18.87
N ARG A 120 -2.86 -32.23 -19.93
CA ARG A 120 -3.30 -32.93 -21.13
C ARG A 120 -2.55 -32.35 -22.31
N SER A 121 -1.46 -33.02 -22.68
CA SER A 121 -0.93 -33.04 -24.04
C SER A 121 -1.88 -33.86 -24.92
N PRO A 122 -2.04 -33.48 -26.19
CA PRO A 122 -1.41 -34.26 -27.25
C PRO A 122 -0.51 -33.42 -28.17
#